data_AF-A0A539DVP3-F1
#
_entry.id   AF-A0A539DVP3-F1
#
_cell.length_a   1.000
_cell.length_b   1.000
_cell.length_c   1.000
_cell.angle_alpha   90.00
_cell.angle_beta   90.00
_cell.angle_gamma   90.00
#
_symmetry.space_group_name_H-M   'P 1'
#
loop_
_entity.id
_entity.type
_entity.pdbx_description
1 polymer ?
#
loop_
_entity_poly.entity_id
_entity_poly.type
_entity_poly.pdbx_seq_one_letter_code
_entity_poly.pdbx_strand_id
1 'polypeptide(L)'
;MEVSFQLASETSLDEVNGSRLDGQVVAGEEFVSREGSFLPSDEDVRRIRAFLEKPGIIRKHPTLAILASMSDDDLRHGRFPVTGCRVVEGEILIDPYGFVRPCSHLEAYDYGNVRDQSVRDIWNGVKRKRMLDKVRTDMFPICDKCCQHGQNLSLGQKARMILKLGAG
;
A
#
# COMPACT_ATOMS: atom_id res chain seq x y z
N MET A 1 24.86 11.33 -6.42
CA MET A 1 24.04 10.34 -5.68
C MET A 1 22.59 10.69 -5.94
N GLU A 2 21.88 9.89 -6.73
CA GLU A 2 20.43 10.08 -6.91
C GLU A 2 19.73 9.41 -5.73
N VAL A 3 19.19 10.23 -4.83
CA VAL A 3 18.34 9.77 -3.73
C VAL A 3 16.92 9.75 -4.25
N SER A 4 16.25 8.59 -4.20
CA SER A 4 14.82 8.50 -4.47
C SER A 4 14.03 8.80 -3.20
N PHE A 5 13.00 9.63 -3.34
CA PHE A 5 12.03 9.87 -2.27
C PHE A 5 10.90 8.86 -2.39
N GLN A 6 10.61 8.16 -1.30
CA GLN A 6 9.38 7.40 -1.12
C GLN A 6 8.65 8.00 0.07
N LEU A 7 7.33 8.16 -0.05
CA LEU A 7 6.51 8.53 1.08
C LEU A 7 6.59 7.39 2.10
N ALA A 8 6.94 7.72 3.34
CA ALA A 8 6.82 6.77 4.43
C ALA A 8 5.33 6.44 4.59
N SER A 9 5.02 5.15 4.54
CA SER A 9 3.72 4.64 4.95
C SER A 9 3.72 4.58 6.47
N GLU A 10 2.71 5.19 7.08
CA GLU A 10 2.49 5.17 8.52
C GLU A 10 1.05 4.72 8.78
N THR A 11 0.89 3.86 9.78
CA THR A 11 -0.41 3.33 10.19
C THR A 11 -0.69 3.68 11.64
N SER A 12 -1.96 3.91 11.97
CA SER A 12 -2.42 4.08 13.35
C SER A 12 -2.83 2.73 13.96
N LEU A 13 -2.81 2.64 15.30
CA LEU A 13 -3.33 1.48 16.00
C LEU A 13 -4.82 1.24 15.70
N ASP A 14 -5.60 2.30 15.44
CA ASP A 14 -7.01 2.18 15.07
C ASP A 14 -7.18 1.53 13.69
N GLU A 15 -6.33 1.89 12.72
CA GLU A 15 -6.33 1.25 11.40
C GLU A 15 -5.89 -0.23 11.49
N VAL A 16 -4.91 -0.54 12.32
CA VAL A 16 -4.49 -1.93 12.60
C VAL A 16 -5.65 -2.71 13.23
N ASN A 17 -6.22 -2.20 14.33
CA ASN A 17 -7.30 -2.86 15.05
C ASN A 17 -8.60 -2.96 14.23
N GLY A 18 -8.85 -1.99 13.34
CA GLY A 18 -9.97 -1.99 12.41
C GLY A 18 -9.80 -2.95 11.23
N SER A 19 -8.57 -3.38 10.96
CA SER A 19 -8.26 -4.36 9.90
C SER A 19 -8.53 -5.77 10.40
N ARG A 20 -9.79 -6.20 10.33
CA ARG A 20 -10.25 -7.50 10.87
C ARG A 20 -10.87 -8.41 9.80
N LEU A 21 -10.55 -9.69 9.86
CA LEU A 21 -11.16 -10.75 9.06
C LEU A 21 -11.38 -11.96 9.96
N ASP A 22 -12.50 -12.66 9.82
CA ASP A 22 -12.85 -13.84 10.65
C ASP A 22 -12.77 -13.58 12.16
N GLY A 23 -13.09 -12.35 12.59
CA GLY A 23 -13.10 -11.97 14.00
C GLY A 23 -11.73 -11.71 14.64
N GLN A 24 -10.64 -11.78 13.86
CA GLN A 24 -9.27 -11.47 14.31
C GLN A 24 -8.69 -10.25 13.59
N VAL A 25 -7.74 -9.58 14.24
CA VAL A 25 -6.92 -8.53 13.61
C VAL A 25 -5.96 -9.22 12.63
N VAL A 26 -5.90 -8.71 11.41
CA VAL A 26 -5.06 -9.26 10.34
C VAL A 26 -3.88 -8.38 9.96
N ALA A 27 -3.94 -7.09 10.30
CA ALA A 27 -2.83 -6.18 10.08
C ALA A 27 -1.74 -6.36 11.16
N GLY A 28 -0.49 -6.12 10.77
CA GLY A 28 0.61 -6.01 11.72
C GLY A 28 0.84 -4.57 12.19
N GLU A 29 1.66 -4.43 13.24
CA GLU A 29 2.01 -3.14 13.85
C GLU A 29 3.32 -2.56 13.31
N GLU A 30 3.93 -3.18 12.29
CA GLU A 30 5.28 -2.85 11.80
C GLU A 30 5.39 -1.45 11.18
N PHE A 31 4.27 -0.88 10.75
CA PHE A 31 4.17 0.49 10.20
C PHE A 31 3.61 1.50 11.21
N VAL A 32 3.36 1.09 12.46
CA VAL A 32 2.93 2.01 13.51
C VAL A 32 4.13 2.81 14.00
N SER A 33 4.08 4.13 13.83
CA SER A 33 5.15 4.98 14.34
C SER A 33 5.14 5.03 15.87
N ARG A 34 6.31 4.77 16.46
CA ARG A 34 6.48 4.73 17.94
C ARG A 34 6.95 6.05 18.52
N GLU A 35 7.58 6.90 17.72
CA GLU A 35 8.22 8.15 18.16
C GLU A 35 7.81 9.30 17.25
N GLY A 36 6.63 9.88 17.51
CA GLY A 36 6.06 10.94 16.68
C GLY A 36 5.54 10.42 15.34
N SER A 37 5.06 11.31 14.48
CA SER A 37 4.58 10.95 13.14
C SER A 37 5.59 11.40 12.08
N PHE A 38 5.78 10.57 11.06
CA PHE A 38 6.53 10.89 9.84
C PHE A 38 5.63 11.45 8.74
N LEU A 39 4.32 11.54 8.99
CA LEU A 39 3.37 12.13 8.08
C LEU A 39 3.64 13.64 7.90
N PRO A 40 3.50 14.15 6.67
CA PRO A 40 3.82 15.55 6.38
C PRO A 40 2.84 16.51 7.05
N SER A 41 3.39 17.56 7.66
CA SER A 41 2.60 18.70 8.14
C SER A 41 1.98 19.48 6.97
N ASP A 42 1.08 20.43 7.26
CA ASP A 42 0.56 21.37 6.26
C ASP A 42 1.68 22.15 5.55
N GLU A 43 2.73 22.50 6.27
CA GLU A 43 3.88 23.17 5.66
C GLU A 43 4.65 22.24 4.74
N ASP A 44 4.84 20.98 5.13
CA ASP A 44 5.50 19.98 4.30
C ASP A 44 4.71 19.67 3.04
N VAL A 45 3.37 19.56 3.13
CA VAL A 45 2.51 19.40 1.95
C VAL A 45 2.68 20.56 0.98
N ARG A 46 2.70 21.81 1.46
CA ARG A 46 2.98 22.98 0.60
C ARG A 46 4.35 22.90 -0.06
N ARG A 47 5.39 22.49 0.68
CA ARG A 47 6.75 22.30 0.15
C ARG A 47 6.82 21.21 -0.90
N ILE A 48 6.13 20.08 -0.66
CA ILE A 48 6.01 18.97 -1.61
C ILE A 48 5.34 19.47 -2.90
N ARG A 49 4.22 20.19 -2.81
CA ARG A 49 3.54 20.76 -3.99
C ARG A 49 4.44 21.69 -4.79
N ALA A 50 5.05 22.67 -4.12
CA ALA A 50 5.97 23.60 -4.77
C ALA A 50 7.17 22.89 -5.43
N PHE A 51 7.65 21.79 -4.85
CA PHE A 51 8.70 20.98 -5.46
C PHE A 51 8.22 20.24 -6.72
N LEU A 52 7.04 19.62 -6.67
CA LEU A 52 6.47 18.87 -7.79
C LEU A 52 6.07 19.75 -8.98
N GLU A 53 5.78 21.04 -8.73
CA GLU A 53 5.45 22.05 -9.76
C GLU A 53 6.68 22.58 -10.51
N LYS A 54 7.90 22.32 -10.03
CA LYS A 54 9.12 22.78 -10.73
C LYS A 54 9.21 22.12 -12.12
N PRO A 55 9.47 22.91 -13.18
CA PRO A 55 9.55 22.39 -14.55
C PRO A 55 10.49 21.18 -14.68
N GLY A 56 10.03 20.14 -15.37
CA GLY A 56 10.81 18.93 -15.62
C GLY A 56 11.02 17.99 -14.43
N ILE A 57 10.58 18.30 -13.19
CA ILE A 57 10.77 17.40 -12.03
C ILE A 57 10.08 16.06 -12.24
N ILE A 58 8.81 16.05 -12.65
CA ILE A 58 8.06 14.81 -12.87
C ILE A 58 8.64 14.00 -14.04
N ARG A 59 9.14 14.67 -15.07
CA ARG A 59 9.82 14.01 -16.20
C ARG A 59 11.13 13.35 -15.78
N LYS A 60 11.93 14.04 -14.94
CA LYS A 60 13.20 13.53 -14.42
C LYS A 60 13.00 12.42 -13.38
N HIS A 61 11.91 12.49 -12.62
CA HIS A 61 11.57 11.54 -11.57
C HIS A 61 10.12 11.03 -11.72
N PRO A 62 9.86 10.12 -12.67
CA PRO A 62 8.50 9.66 -12.97
C PRO A 62 7.76 9.02 -11.79
N THR A 63 8.51 8.46 -10.82
CA THR A 63 7.95 7.90 -9.59
C THR A 63 7.20 8.95 -8.76
N LEU A 64 7.55 10.24 -8.87
CA LEU A 64 6.88 11.34 -8.16
C LEU A 64 5.53 11.72 -8.79
N ALA A 65 5.21 11.21 -9.98
CA ALA A 65 3.92 11.46 -10.62
C ALA A 65 2.73 11.00 -9.74
N ILE A 66 2.95 10.01 -8.86
CA ILE A 66 1.91 9.59 -7.93
C ILE A 66 1.65 10.64 -6.86
N LEU A 67 2.70 11.21 -6.24
CA LEU A 67 2.56 12.28 -5.26
C LEU A 67 1.87 13.50 -5.88
N ALA A 68 2.21 13.81 -7.13
CA ALA A 68 1.53 14.86 -7.88
C ALA A 68 0.05 14.56 -8.14
N SER A 69 -0.37 13.29 -8.12
CA SER A 69 -1.76 12.87 -8.36
C SER A 69 -2.62 12.74 -7.10
N MET A 70 -1.99 12.62 -5.93
CA MET A 70 -2.67 12.52 -4.63
C MET A 70 -3.31 13.84 -4.24
N SER A 71 -4.37 13.81 -3.43
CA SER A 71 -4.93 15.02 -2.79
C SER A 71 -4.04 15.49 -1.64
N ASP A 72 -4.22 16.73 -1.19
CA ASP A 72 -3.48 17.22 0.00
C ASP A 72 -3.86 16.42 1.25
N ASP A 73 -5.12 16.01 1.36
CA ASP A 73 -5.61 15.18 2.46
C ASP A 73 -4.95 13.80 2.46
N ASP A 74 -4.77 13.21 1.27
CA ASP A 74 -4.06 11.95 1.11
C ASP A 74 -2.58 12.06 1.46
N LEU A 75 -1.92 13.16 1.09
CA LEU A 75 -0.53 13.41 1.48
C LEU A 75 -0.40 13.53 3.01
N ARG A 76 -1.27 14.30 3.66
CA ARG A 76 -1.28 14.47 5.13
C ARG A 76 -1.46 13.16 5.88
N HIS A 77 -2.29 12.27 5.37
CA HIS A 77 -2.63 11.03 6.05
C HIS A 77 -1.87 9.80 5.50
N GLY A 78 -0.92 10.01 4.58
CA GLY A 78 -0.16 8.92 3.97
C GLY A 78 -1.01 7.93 3.18
N ARG A 79 -2.15 8.36 2.65
CA ARG A 79 -3.11 7.49 1.96
C ARG A 79 -2.86 7.47 0.46
N PHE A 80 -2.58 6.30 -0.07
CA PHE A 80 -2.57 6.06 -1.50
C PHE A 80 -4.00 5.79 -1.99
N PRO A 81 -4.38 6.32 -3.17
CA PRO A 81 -5.72 6.14 -3.73
C PRO A 81 -5.87 4.74 -4.35
N VAL A 82 -5.70 3.71 -3.53
CA VAL A 82 -5.82 2.31 -3.92
C VAL A 82 -7.31 1.97 -3.99
N THR A 83 -7.74 1.29 -5.05
CA THR A 83 -9.15 0.87 -5.24
C THR A 83 -9.30 -0.65 -5.34
N GLY A 84 -8.23 -1.39 -5.08
CA GLY A 84 -8.17 -2.84 -5.13
C GLY A 84 -6.74 -3.31 -4.93
N CYS A 85 -6.56 -4.59 -4.58
CA CYS A 85 -5.25 -5.13 -4.23
C CYS A 85 -4.87 -6.30 -5.14
N ARG A 86 -4.00 -6.05 -6.12
CA ARG A 86 -3.47 -7.09 -7.03
C ARG A 86 -2.43 -7.97 -6.37
N VAL A 87 -1.81 -7.48 -5.30
CA VAL A 87 -0.82 -8.22 -4.50
C VAL A 87 -1.46 -9.46 -3.90
N VAL A 88 -2.57 -9.29 -3.17
CA VAL A 88 -3.33 -10.40 -2.58
C VAL A 88 -3.86 -11.37 -3.65
N GLU A 89 -4.19 -10.86 -4.83
CA GLU A 89 -4.69 -11.66 -5.94
C GLU A 89 -3.62 -12.51 -6.62
N GLY A 90 -2.42 -11.95 -6.84
CA GLY A 90 -1.43 -12.50 -7.77
C GLY A 90 -0.08 -12.84 -7.18
N GLU A 91 0.24 -12.40 -5.95
CA GLU A 91 1.57 -12.54 -5.36
C GLU A 91 1.55 -13.48 -4.15
N ILE A 92 2.53 -14.38 -4.10
CA ILE A 92 2.73 -15.30 -2.98
C ILE A 92 3.87 -14.77 -2.13
N LEU A 93 3.56 -14.35 -0.90
CA LEU A 93 4.56 -14.04 0.11
C LEU A 93 4.76 -15.25 1.02
N ILE A 94 6.00 -15.71 1.19
CA ILE A 94 6.37 -16.78 2.13
C ILE A 94 7.41 -16.22 3.08
N ASP A 95 7.14 -16.25 4.38
CA ASP A 95 8.10 -15.80 5.39
C ASP A 95 9.21 -16.85 5.66
N PRO A 96 10.28 -16.51 6.40
CA PRO A 96 11.35 -17.47 6.73
C PRO A 96 10.87 -18.68 7.55
N TYR A 97 9.74 -18.55 8.25
CA TYR A 97 9.08 -19.62 8.98
C TYR A 97 8.10 -20.42 8.10
N GLY A 98 8.11 -20.22 6.78
CA GLY A 98 7.33 -20.95 5.78
C GLY A 98 5.84 -20.64 5.76
N PHE A 99 5.37 -19.63 6.48
CA PHE A 99 3.98 -19.21 6.39
C PHE A 99 3.73 -18.48 5.08
N VAL A 100 2.70 -18.89 4.35
CA VAL A 100 2.19 -18.16 3.19
C VAL A 100 1.26 -17.07 3.68
N ARG A 101 1.54 -15.82 3.32
CA ARG A 101 0.85 -14.62 3.80
C ARG A 101 0.26 -13.81 2.63
N PRO A 102 -0.80 -13.02 2.86
CA PRO A 102 -1.42 -12.13 1.87
C PRO A 102 -0.49 -11.03 1.35
N CYS A 103 0.19 -10.32 2.25
CA CYS A 103 1.17 -9.26 1.97
C CYS A 103 1.90 -8.90 3.28
N SER A 104 2.85 -7.96 3.21
CA SER A 104 3.57 -7.49 4.40
C SER A 104 2.66 -6.82 5.42
N HIS A 105 1.70 -5.99 4.99
CA HIS A 105 0.83 -5.22 5.91
C HIS A 105 -0.24 -6.07 6.60
N LEU A 106 -0.49 -7.28 6.10
CA LEU A 106 -1.53 -8.20 6.59
C LEU A 106 -0.88 -9.46 7.19
N GLU A 107 0.22 -9.25 7.90
CA GLU A 107 1.11 -10.32 8.31
C GLU A 107 0.57 -11.23 9.41
N ALA A 108 -0.43 -10.78 10.17
CA ALA A 108 -1.07 -11.56 11.23
C ALA A 108 -2.07 -12.60 10.69
N TYR A 109 -2.25 -12.70 9.37
CA TYR A 109 -3.16 -13.65 8.74
C TYR A 109 -2.43 -14.61 7.79
N ASP A 110 -2.10 -15.81 8.27
CA ASP A 110 -1.52 -16.86 7.44
C ASP A 110 -2.60 -17.59 6.63
N TYR A 111 -2.28 -17.96 5.39
CA TYR A 111 -3.08 -18.92 4.62
C TYR A 111 -2.74 -20.37 5.01
N GLY A 112 -1.53 -20.61 5.52
CA GLY A 112 -1.01 -21.90 5.98
C GLY A 112 0.51 -21.95 5.91
N ASN A 113 1.13 -23.10 6.20
CA ASN A 113 2.58 -23.28 6.18
C ASN A 113 3.02 -24.30 5.10
N VAL A 114 4.06 -23.96 4.34
CA VAL A 114 4.60 -24.84 3.27
C VAL A 114 5.29 -26.10 3.78
N ARG A 115 5.58 -26.18 5.08
CA ARG A 115 6.07 -27.40 5.73
C ARG A 115 4.97 -28.45 5.92
N ASP A 116 3.71 -28.02 5.96
CA ASP A 116 2.57 -28.88 6.28
C ASP A 116 1.75 -29.26 5.03
N GLN A 117 1.66 -28.36 4.06
CA GLN A 117 0.82 -28.51 2.85
C GLN A 117 1.47 -27.87 1.62
N SER A 118 1.13 -28.35 0.43
CA SER A 118 1.69 -27.80 -0.81
C SER A 118 1.23 -26.35 -1.03
N VAL A 119 2.10 -25.49 -1.59
CA VAL A 119 1.76 -24.09 -1.92
C VAL A 119 0.45 -23.99 -2.71
N ARG A 120 0.20 -24.95 -3.63
CA ARG A 120 -1.03 -25.01 -4.41
C ARG A 120 -2.26 -25.18 -3.53
N ASP A 121 -2.21 -26.06 -2.54
CA ASP A 121 -3.34 -26.32 -1.64
C ASP A 121 -3.59 -25.11 -0.74
N ILE A 122 -2.51 -24.50 -0.23
CA ILE A 122 -2.60 -23.25 0.56
C ILE A 122 -3.28 -22.15 -0.25
N TRP A 123 -2.81 -21.93 -1.48
CA TRP A 123 -3.25 -20.85 -2.35
C TRP A 123 -4.68 -21.01 -2.88
N ASN A 124 -5.16 -22.25 -3.00
CA ASN A 124 -6.55 -22.54 -3.35
C ASN A 124 -7.44 -22.75 -2.11
N GLY A 125 -6.89 -22.57 -0.91
CA GLY A 125 -7.57 -22.79 0.35
C GLY A 125 -8.62 -21.72 0.71
N VAL A 126 -9.48 -22.08 1.66
CA VAL A 126 -10.59 -21.23 2.10
C VAL A 126 -10.13 -19.91 2.72
N LYS A 127 -9.02 -19.90 3.45
CA LYS A 127 -8.48 -18.68 4.08
C LYS A 127 -8.14 -17.61 3.04
N ARG A 128 -7.49 -18.00 1.93
CA ARG A 128 -7.19 -17.07 0.83
C ARG A 128 -8.45 -16.63 0.11
N LYS A 129 -9.41 -17.54 -0.15
CA LYS A 129 -10.68 -17.16 -0.77
C LYS A 129 -11.41 -16.06 0.03
N ARG A 130 -11.49 -16.21 1.35
CA ARG A 130 -12.08 -15.18 2.24
C ARG A 130 -11.34 -13.86 2.17
N MET A 131 -10.01 -13.91 2.17
CA MET A 131 -9.18 -12.71 2.01
C MET A 131 -9.47 -11.99 0.68
N LEU A 132 -9.54 -12.74 -0.43
CA LEU A 132 -9.87 -12.19 -1.75
C LEU A 132 -11.25 -11.55 -1.78
N ASP A 133 -12.26 -12.25 -1.26
CA ASP A 133 -13.63 -11.76 -1.21
C ASP A 133 -13.69 -10.45 -0.41
N LYS A 134 -12.99 -10.40 0.74
CA LYS A 134 -12.88 -9.19 1.55
C LYS A 134 -12.22 -8.04 0.79
N VAL A 135 -11.01 -8.19 0.27
CA VAL A 135 -10.28 -7.07 -0.37
C VAL A 135 -10.89 -6.60 -1.70
N ARG A 136 -11.73 -7.42 -2.33
CA ARG A 136 -12.49 -7.05 -3.54
C ARG A 136 -13.72 -6.22 -3.25
N THR A 137 -14.37 -6.47 -2.13
CA THR A 137 -15.59 -5.76 -1.73
C THR A 137 -15.26 -4.51 -0.91
N ASP A 138 -14.36 -4.63 0.05
CA ASP A 138 -14.04 -3.59 1.01
C ASP A 138 -12.65 -3.82 1.59
N MET A 139 -11.67 -3.05 1.11
CA MET A 139 -10.29 -3.15 1.56
C MET A 139 -10.17 -2.83 3.06
N PHE A 140 -9.12 -3.34 3.70
CA PHE A 140 -8.87 -3.01 5.10
C PHE A 140 -8.39 -1.56 5.23
N PRO A 141 -8.62 -0.91 6.37
CA PRO A 141 -8.06 0.43 6.65
C PRO A 141 -6.56 0.51 6.38
N ILE A 142 -5.79 -0.54 6.70
CA ILE A 142 -4.34 -0.57 6.46
C ILE A 142 -3.95 -0.54 4.97
N CYS A 143 -4.86 -0.92 4.07
CA CYS A 143 -4.55 -1.11 2.65
C CYS A 143 -4.29 0.21 1.90
N ASP A 144 -4.85 1.32 2.38
CA ASP A 144 -4.60 2.62 1.75
C ASP A 144 -3.20 3.16 2.08
N LYS A 145 -2.49 2.58 3.05
CA LYS A 145 -1.08 2.91 3.34
C LYS A 145 -0.09 2.12 2.49
N CYS A 146 -0.56 1.24 1.60
CA CYS A 146 0.29 0.29 0.91
C CYS A 146 1.30 0.95 -0.06
N CYS A 147 2.60 0.73 0.18
CA CYS A 147 3.69 1.19 -0.68
C CYS A 147 3.78 0.46 -2.04
N GLN A 148 3.08 -0.68 -2.22
CA GLN A 148 2.94 -1.36 -3.51
C GLN A 148 1.82 -0.77 -4.39
N HIS A 149 1.37 0.45 -4.08
CA HIS A 149 0.34 1.20 -4.80
C HIS A 149 0.48 1.17 -6.33
N GLY A 150 1.70 1.16 -6.89
CA GLY A 150 1.94 1.25 -8.33
C GLY A 150 1.32 0.10 -9.13
N GLN A 151 1.31 -1.10 -8.56
CA GLN A 151 0.64 -2.26 -9.15
C GLN A 151 -0.88 -2.13 -9.06
N ASN A 152 -1.36 -1.48 -8.00
CA ASN A 152 -2.77 -1.36 -7.63
C ASN A 152 -3.50 -0.15 -8.23
N LEU A 153 -2.80 0.72 -8.96
CA LEU A 153 -3.45 1.81 -9.69
C LEU A 153 -4.36 1.28 -10.79
N SER A 154 -5.58 1.84 -10.87
CA SER A 154 -6.49 1.66 -11.98
C SER A 154 -5.89 2.16 -13.31
N LEU A 155 -6.45 1.70 -14.43
CA LEU A 155 -6.01 2.16 -15.76
C LEU A 155 -6.14 3.68 -15.92
N GLY A 156 -7.23 4.26 -15.38
CA GLY A 156 -7.47 5.70 -15.40
C GLY A 156 -6.46 6.48 -14.56
N GLN A 157 -6.04 5.96 -13.41
CA GLN A 157 -4.99 6.57 -12.60
C GLN A 157 -3.63 6.52 -13.30
N LYS A 158 -3.29 5.38 -13.92
CA LYS A 158 -2.08 5.24 -14.74
C LYS A 158 -2.08 6.21 -15.92
N ALA A 159 -3.22 6.34 -16.62
CA ALA A 159 -3.37 7.29 -17.72
C ALA A 159 -3.21 8.74 -17.25
N ARG A 160 -3.81 9.14 -16.12
CA ARG A 160 -3.60 10.48 -15.53
C ARG A 160 -2.14 10.74 -15.19
N MET A 161 -1.43 9.74 -14.64
CA MET A 161 0.01 9.87 -14.37
C MET A 161 0.81 10.05 -15.66
N ILE A 162 0.50 9.29 -16.72
CA ILE A 162 1.14 9.43 -18.03
C ILE A 162 0.89 10.81 -18.64
N LEU A 163 -0.34 11.33 -18.56
CA LEU A 163 -0.64 12.69 -19.02
C LEU A 163 0.21 13.74 -18.29
N LYS A 164 0.42 13.59 -16.98
CA LYS A 164 1.31 14.47 -16.20
C LYS A 164 2.79 14.33 -16.60
N LEU A 165 3.22 13.18 -17.10
CA LEU A 165 4.58 12.99 -17.65
C LEU A 165 4.76 13.71 -19.00
N GLY A 166 3.68 13.90 -19.76
CA GLY A 166 3.71 14.54 -21.09
C GLY A 166 3.43 16.05 -21.11
N ALA A 167 2.90 16.62 -20.01
CA ALA A 167 2.41 17.99 -19.97
C ALA A 167 3.40 19.04 -19.39
N GLY A 168 4.64 18.65 -19.07
CA GLY A 168 5.63 19.52 -18.39
C GLY A 168 7.05 19.44 -18.92
#